data_AF-A0A163W159-F1
#
_entry.id   AF-A0A163W159-F1
#
_cell.length_a   1.000
_cell.length_b   1.000
_cell.length_c   1.000
_cell.angle_alpha   90.00
_cell.angle_beta   90.00
_cell.angle_gamma   90.00
#
_symmetry.space_group_name_H-M   'P 1'
#
loop_
_entity.id
_entity.type
_entity.pdbx_description
1 polymer ?
#
loop_
_entity_poly.entity_id
_entity_poly.type
_entity_poly.pdbx_seq_one_letter_code
_entity_poly.pdbx_strand_id
1 'polypeptide(L)'
;MDYDAHERTYEGFINFSKVGTIAVLTIVVCLIMFSFGGTAAIVFGWLMLIATMAASAIGLALGASGWIPPTIVFVLTGILAILTV
;
A
#
# COMPACT_ATOMS: atom_id res chain seq x y z
N MET A 1 -22.23 -27.65 -7.66
CA MET A 1 -21.75 -26.55 -6.81
C MET A 1 -21.12 -25.54 -7.74
N ASP A 2 -21.50 -24.26 -7.65
CA ASP A 2 -21.07 -23.21 -8.60
C ASP A 2 -19.63 -22.78 -8.27
N TYR A 3 -18.67 -23.54 -8.79
CA TYR A 3 -17.25 -23.31 -8.54
C TYR A 3 -16.76 -21.99 -9.12
N ASP A 4 -17.34 -21.52 -10.23
CA ASP A 4 -16.94 -20.28 -10.90
C ASP A 4 -17.19 -19.06 -9.99
N ALA A 5 -18.34 -19.04 -9.30
CA ALA A 5 -18.64 -17.99 -8.33
C ALA A 5 -17.70 -18.02 -7.10
N HIS A 6 -17.32 -19.21 -6.64
CA HIS A 6 -16.37 -19.38 -5.53
C HIS A 6 -14.97 -18.92 -5.91
N GLU A 7 -14.49 -19.30 -7.09
CA GLU A 7 -13.15 -18.95 -7.57
C GLU A 7 -13.01 -17.43 -7.74
N ARG A 8 -14.00 -16.77 -8.36
CA ARG A 8 -14.01 -15.30 -8.48
C ARG A 8 -13.95 -14.58 -7.12
N THR A 9 -14.66 -15.10 -6.13
CA THR A 9 -14.65 -14.51 -4.77
C THR A 9 -13.30 -14.74 -4.09
N TYR A 10 -12.72 -15.93 -4.25
CA TYR A 10 -11.41 -16.27 -3.71
C TYR A 10 -10.31 -15.39 -4.32
N GLU A 11 -10.30 -15.19 -5.63
CA GLU A 11 -9.35 -14.29 -6.30
C GLU A 11 -9.47 -12.85 -5.79
N GLY A 12 -10.71 -12.36 -5.62
CA GLY A 12 -10.99 -11.05 -5.03
C GLY A 12 -10.44 -10.92 -3.60
N PHE A 13 -10.66 -11.93 -2.76
CA PHE A 13 -10.14 -11.98 -1.39
C PHE A 13 -8.61 -11.97 -1.36
N ILE A 14 -7.96 -12.75 -2.24
CA ILE A 14 -6.50 -12.79 -2.34
C ILE A 14 -5.94 -11.44 -2.78
N ASN A 15 -6.55 -10.77 -3.77
CA ASN A 15 -6.10 -9.43 -4.17
C ASN A 15 -6.28 -8.42 -3.04
N PHE A 16 -7.45 -8.39 -2.39
CA PHE A 16 -7.70 -7.51 -1.26
C PHE A 16 -6.68 -7.73 -0.13
N SER A 17 -6.38 -8.98 0.20
CA SER A 17 -5.42 -9.33 1.25
C SER A 17 -4.01 -8.85 0.91
N LYS A 18 -3.55 -9.01 -0.34
CA LYS A 18 -2.25 -8.51 -0.80
C LYS A 18 -2.19 -6.98 -0.71
N VAL A 19 -3.14 -6.29 -1.33
CA VAL A 19 -3.21 -4.82 -1.35
C VAL A 19 -3.31 -4.25 0.05
N GLY A 20 -4.20 -4.81 0.88
CA GLY A 20 -4.41 -4.37 2.27
C GLY A 20 -3.17 -4.55 3.14
N THR A 21 -2.48 -5.70 3.01
CA THR A 21 -1.23 -5.93 3.76
C THR A 21 -0.18 -4.89 3.42
N ILE A 22 0.04 -4.62 2.12
CA ILE A 22 1.02 -3.62 1.68
C ILE A 22 0.62 -2.20 2.13
N ALA A 23 -0.67 -1.88 2.09
CA ALA A 23 -1.18 -0.60 2.56
C ALA A 23 -0.89 -0.39 4.05
N VAL A 24 -1.17 -1.39 4.89
CA VAL A 24 -0.89 -1.34 6.33
C VAL A 24 0.61 -1.17 6.60
N LEU A 25 1.46 -1.94 5.91
CA LEU A 25 2.92 -1.80 6.05
C LEU A 25 3.38 -0.38 5.68
N THR A 26 2.84 0.18 4.59
CA THR A 26 3.18 1.56 4.18
C THR A 26 2.73 2.59 5.20
N ILE A 27 1.52 2.43 5.76
CA ILE A 27 1.00 3.30 6.83
C ILE A 27 1.93 3.25 8.05
N VAL A 28 2.40 2.06 8.46
CA VAL A 28 3.36 1.93 9.57
C VAL A 28 4.66 2.68 9.28
N VAL A 29 5.19 2.62 8.05
CA VAL A 29 6.38 3.39 7.66
C VAL A 29 6.09 4.91 7.69
N CYS A 30 4.93 5.36 7.21
CA CYS A 30 4.54 6.76 7.34
C CYS A 30 4.46 7.20 8.81
N LEU A 31 3.91 6.37 9.71
CA LEU A 31 3.89 6.65 11.15
C LEU A 31 5.29 6.79 11.73
N ILE A 32 6.26 5.98 11.28
CA ILE A 32 7.67 6.13 11.65
C ILE A 32 8.19 7.51 11.19
N MET A 33 7.94 7.88 9.94
CA MET A 33 8.36 9.17 9.37
C MET A 33 7.77 10.36 10.15
N PHE A 34 6.51 10.27 10.57
CA PHE A 34 5.85 11.31 11.37
C PHE A 34 6.37 11.40 12.81
N SER A 35 6.75 10.26 13.40
CA SER A 35 7.11 10.18 14.83
C SER A 35 8.58 10.48 15.09
N PHE A 36 9.45 10.09 14.16
CA PHE A 36 10.90 10.11 14.37
C PHE A 36 11.66 11.00 13.38
N GLY A 37 11.03 11.48 12.30
CA GLY A 37 11.70 12.29 11.28
C GLY A 37 11.56 13.80 11.47
N GLY A 38 12.34 14.57 10.69
CA GLY A 38 12.24 16.04 10.62
C GLY A 38 11.17 16.55 9.65
N THR A 39 11.17 17.86 9.36
CA THR A 39 10.17 18.50 8.48
C THR A 39 10.04 17.80 7.12
N ALA A 40 11.14 17.37 6.51
CA ALA A 40 11.12 16.66 5.23
C ALA A 40 10.38 15.32 5.33
N ALA A 41 10.66 14.52 6.37
CA ALA A 41 10.00 13.25 6.61
C ALA A 41 8.48 13.43 6.83
N ILE A 42 8.07 14.48 7.53
CA ILE A 42 6.63 14.78 7.74
C ILE A 42 5.94 15.11 6.41
N VAL A 43 6.54 15.96 5.58
CA VAL A 43 5.97 16.33 4.27
C VAL A 43 5.86 15.09 3.37
N PHE A 44 6.94 14.32 3.25
CA PHE A 44 6.93 13.10 2.44
C PHE A 44 5.99 12.04 3.02
N GLY A 45 5.88 11.89 4.34
CA GLY A 45 4.94 10.96 4.96
C GLY A 45 3.49 11.23 4.57
N TRP A 46 3.07 12.51 4.48
CA TRP A 46 1.74 12.87 3.99
C TRP A 46 1.55 12.56 2.51
N LEU A 47 2.54 12.90 1.67
CA LEU A 47 2.51 12.59 0.25
C LEU A 47 2.40 11.07 0.00
N MET A 48 3.19 10.29 0.72
CA MET A 48 3.18 8.83 0.61
C MET A 48 1.90 8.21 1.17
N LEU A 49 1.32 8.75 2.25
CA LEU A 49 0.03 8.29 2.76
C LEU A 49 -1.09 8.47 1.72
N ILE A 50 -1.16 9.63 1.08
CA ILE A 50 -2.12 9.91 0.00
C ILE A 50 -1.85 8.99 -1.19
N ALA A 51 -0.59 8.80 -1.58
CA ALA A 51 -0.20 7.89 -2.64
C ALA A 51 -0.61 6.44 -2.34
N THR A 52 -0.48 5.98 -1.09
CA THR A 52 -0.94 4.64 -0.66
C THR A 52 -2.45 4.50 -0.83
N MET A 53 -3.24 5.50 -0.41
CA MET A 53 -4.70 5.45 -0.58
C MET A 53 -5.09 5.33 -2.06
N ALA A 54 -4.48 6.13 -2.92
CA ALA A 54 -4.71 6.09 -4.37
C ALA A 54 -4.24 4.75 -4.98
N ALA A 55 -3.03 4.31 -4.65
CA ALA A 55 -2.46 3.07 -5.17
C ALA A 55 -3.23 1.82 -4.71
N SER A 56 -3.74 1.81 -3.47
CA SER A 56 -4.60 0.75 -2.97
C SER A 56 -5.94 0.73 -3.70
N ALA A 57 -6.57 1.88 -3.95
CA ALA A 57 -7.80 1.94 -4.73
C ALA A 57 -7.61 1.40 -6.16
N ILE A 58 -6.51 1.80 -6.82
CA ILE A 58 -6.12 1.27 -8.13
C ILE A 58 -5.86 -0.24 -8.05
N GLY A 59 -5.13 -0.69 -7.03
CA GLY A 59 -4.80 -2.11 -6.83
C GLY A 59 -6.02 -3.00 -6.67
N LEU A 60 -7.04 -2.53 -5.94
CA LEU A 60 -8.29 -3.27 -5.80
C LEU A 60 -9.04 -3.42 -7.14
N ALA A 61 -8.89 -2.48 -8.06
CA ALA A 61 -9.53 -2.52 -9.38
C ALA A 61 -8.78 -3.39 -10.42
N LEU A 62 -7.49 -3.69 -10.21
CA LEU A 62 -6.62 -4.37 -11.19
C LEU A 62 -6.55 -5.91 -11.05
N GLY A 63 -7.28 -6.51 -10.09
CA GLY A 63 -7.32 -7.96 -9.93
C GLY A 63 -5.95 -8.58 -9.64
N ALA A 64 -5.54 -9.60 -10.41
CA ALA A 64 -4.33 -10.40 -10.12
C ALA A 64 -3.03 -9.59 -9.97
N SER A 65 -2.88 -8.49 -10.71
CA SER A 65 -1.71 -7.60 -10.69
C SER A 65 -1.90 -6.39 -9.77
N GLY A 66 -2.99 -6.34 -9.01
CA GLY A 66 -3.37 -5.23 -8.14
C GLY A 66 -2.39 -4.91 -7.03
N TRP A 67 -1.52 -5.85 -6.68
CA TRP A 67 -0.47 -5.66 -5.68
C TRP A 67 0.69 -4.76 -6.14
N ILE A 68 0.87 -4.56 -7.46
CA ILE A 68 2.03 -3.84 -8.01
C ILE A 68 2.01 -2.34 -7.62
N PRO A 69 0.94 -1.56 -7.89
CA PRO A 69 0.92 -0.14 -7.52
C PRO A 69 1.20 0.14 -6.03
N PRO A 70 0.53 -0.52 -5.05
CA PRO A 70 0.80 -0.26 -3.64
C PRO A 70 2.21 -0.71 -3.23
N THR A 71 2.79 -1.74 -3.87
CA THR A 71 4.18 -2.16 -3.61
C THR A 71 5.18 -1.11 -4.03
N ILE A 72 4.98 -0.46 -5.18
CA ILE A 72 5.85 0.63 -5.63
C ILE A 72 5.84 1.76 -4.60
N VAL A 73 4.65 2.15 -4.12
CA VAL A 73 4.51 3.19 -3.08
C VAL A 73 5.20 2.75 -1.79
N PHE A 74 5.02 1.51 -1.36
CA PHE A 74 5.68 0.96 -0.17
C PHE A 74 7.20 1.06 -0.25
N VAL A 75 7.80 0.62 -1.36
CA VAL A 75 9.25 0.64 -1.57
C VAL A 75 9.78 2.08 -1.57
N LEU A 76 9.11 2.99 -2.28
CA LEU A 76 9.48 4.41 -2.28
C LEU A 76 9.38 5.02 -0.87
N THR A 77 8.33 4.67 -0.11
CA THR A 77 8.14 5.15 1.26
C THR A 77 9.25 4.64 2.18
N GLY A 78 9.65 3.38 2.05
CA GLY A 78 10.77 2.80 2.78
C GLY A 78 12.10 3.49 2.47
N ILE A 79 12.37 3.78 1.19
CA ILE A 79 13.56 4.53 0.77
C ILE A 79 13.54 5.94 1.38
N LEU A 80 12.42 6.65 1.29
CA LEU A 80 12.28 7.98 1.87
C LEU A 80 12.44 7.96 3.39
N ALA A 81 11.90 6.97 4.08
CA ALA A 81 12.10 6.80 5.51
C ALA A 81 13.58 6.63 5.86
N ILE A 82 14.31 5.76 5.16
CA ILE A 82 15.77 5.56 5.37
C ILE A 82 16.57 6.86 5.17
N LEU A 83 16.15 7.71 4.24
CA LEU A 83 16.89 8.93 3.88
C LEU A 83 16.53 10.16 4.73
N THR A 84 15.37 10.16 5.40
CA THR A 84 14.80 11.38 6.02
C THR A 84 14.50 11.25 7.51
N VAL A 85 14.48 10.03 8.05
CA VAL A 85 14.36 9.73 9.49
C VAL A 85 15.74 9.42 10.03
#